data_AF-A0A151T6U2-F1
#
_entry.id   AF-A0A151T6U2-F1
#
_cell.length_a   1.000
_cell.length_b   1.000
_cell.length_c   1.000
_cell.angle_alpha   90.00
_cell.angle_beta   90.00
_cell.angle_gamma   90.00
#
_symmetry.space_group_name_H-M   'P 1'
#
loop_
_entity.id
_entity.type
_entity.pdbx_description
1 polymer ?
#
loop_
_entity_poly.entity_id
_entity_poly.type
_entity_poly.pdbx_seq_one_letter_code
_entity_poly.pdbx_strand_id
1 'polypeptide(L)'
;MSCSNLTMLVSSKPSLSDGSSLSFRSVLNPFQLPSQNPSTAPPRSSSAAPIQCGLRELRTRIESVKNTQKITEAMKLVAAAKVRRAQEAVVNARPFSETLVEVLYNINEQLQTEDIDIPLTKIRPVKKVALVVCTGDRGLCGGFNNNIIKKAEARIAELKKLGLEYTVISVGKKGNSYFIRRPYIPVDRALQESLASELAARMSAMSNATDNATELKKNLSTVYNRERQAKITGEILEIVAGANALQ
;
A
#
# COMPACT_ATOMS: atom_id res chain seq x y z
N MET A 1 -49.40 7.03 5.77
CA MET A 1 -50.47 7.95 5.35
C MET A 1 -50.08 9.35 5.81
N SER A 2 -50.04 10.29 4.86
CA SER A 2 -49.78 11.74 4.98
C SER A 2 -48.32 12.21 5.10
N CYS A 3 -47.83 12.70 3.95
CA CYS A 3 -46.67 13.56 3.76
C CYS A 3 -46.99 15.01 4.16
N SER A 4 -45.98 15.81 4.47
CA SER A 4 -46.02 17.27 4.23
C SER A 4 -44.62 17.81 3.97
N ASN A 5 -44.53 18.53 2.85
CA ASN A 5 -43.35 19.05 2.17
C ASN A 5 -42.60 20.14 2.96
N LEU A 6 -41.29 20.22 2.76
CA LEU A 6 -40.57 21.49 2.80
C LEU A 6 -39.71 21.65 1.54
N THR A 7 -39.91 22.78 0.88
CA THR A 7 -39.47 23.13 -0.48
C THR A 7 -38.14 23.90 -0.47
N MET A 8 -37.25 23.48 -1.37
CA MET A 8 -36.25 24.21 -2.18
C MET A 8 -35.77 25.61 -1.77
N LEU A 9 -34.45 25.77 -1.71
CA LEU A 9 -33.74 27.02 -1.97
C LEU A 9 -32.61 26.77 -2.98
N VAL A 10 -32.87 27.11 -4.25
CA VAL A 10 -31.89 27.28 -5.33
C VAL A 10 -31.67 28.78 -5.47
N SER A 11 -30.40 29.22 -5.45
CA SER A 11 -30.03 30.60 -5.81
C SER A 11 -29.02 30.57 -6.95
N SER A 12 -29.31 31.44 -7.92
CA SER A 12 -28.86 31.50 -9.30
C SER A 12 -27.60 32.36 -9.49
N LYS A 13 -26.77 31.98 -10.48
CA LYS A 13 -25.74 32.84 -11.08
C LYS A 13 -26.39 33.92 -11.97
N PRO A 14 -25.77 35.10 -12.15
CA PRO A 14 -26.00 35.92 -13.33
C PRO A 14 -24.85 35.79 -14.35
N SER A 15 -25.25 35.72 -15.62
CA SER A 15 -24.46 35.91 -16.84
C SER A 15 -24.99 37.12 -17.59
N LEU A 16 -24.15 37.82 -18.37
CA LEU A 16 -24.39 38.68 -19.56
C LEU A 16 -23.24 39.71 -19.57
N SER A 17 -22.20 39.57 -20.40
CA SER A 17 -22.09 39.99 -21.82
C SER A 17 -22.61 41.40 -22.09
N ASP A 18 -21.69 42.33 -22.38
CA ASP A 18 -21.74 43.13 -23.61
C ASP A 18 -20.42 43.90 -23.80
N GLY A 19 -19.94 43.91 -25.04
CA GLY A 19 -18.79 44.69 -25.46
C GLY A 19 -19.22 45.92 -26.26
N SER A 20 -18.47 47.01 -26.14
CA SER A 20 -17.92 47.74 -27.29
C SER A 20 -17.10 48.94 -26.83
N SER A 21 -15.90 49.00 -27.41
CA SER A 21 -15.02 50.15 -27.65
C SER A 21 -15.42 51.52 -27.10
N LEU A 22 -14.48 52.21 -26.46
CA LEU A 22 -14.03 53.54 -26.87
C LEU A 22 -12.66 53.86 -26.24
N SER A 23 -11.73 54.20 -27.13
CA SER A 23 -10.35 54.57 -26.91
C SER A 23 -10.17 55.91 -26.19
N PHE A 24 -9.21 56.04 -25.28
CA PHE A 24 -8.37 57.25 -25.16
C PHE A 24 -7.10 56.95 -24.36
N ARG A 25 -5.95 57.38 -24.90
CA ARG A 25 -4.59 57.20 -24.38
C ARG A 25 -4.25 58.22 -23.28
N SER A 26 -3.56 57.76 -22.24
CA SER A 26 -2.59 58.50 -21.41
C SER A 26 -1.58 57.46 -20.85
N VAL A 27 -0.30 57.39 -21.27
CA VAL A 27 0.86 58.26 -20.92
C VAL A 27 0.97 58.32 -19.37
N LEU A 28 1.93 57.75 -18.63
CA LEU A 28 3.25 57.13 -18.82
C LEU A 28 3.48 56.16 -17.65
N ASN A 29 4.10 54.99 -17.87
CA ASN A 29 4.74 54.22 -16.80
C ASN A 29 6.22 53.99 -17.19
N PRO A 30 7.20 54.46 -16.39
CA PRO A 30 8.61 54.55 -16.81
C PRO A 30 9.46 53.34 -16.39
N PHE A 31 8.93 52.11 -16.49
CA PHE A 31 9.72 50.90 -16.25
C PHE A 31 9.44 49.85 -17.32
N GLN A 32 10.30 49.84 -18.33
CA GLN A 32 10.29 48.89 -19.43
C GLN A 32 11.40 47.87 -19.17
N LEU A 33 11.03 46.68 -18.71
CA LEU A 33 11.93 45.52 -18.63
C LEU A 33 12.21 45.01 -20.07
N PRO A 34 13.41 44.50 -20.38
CA PRO A 34 13.75 44.08 -21.74
C PRO A 34 12.85 42.93 -22.21
N SER A 35 12.23 43.10 -23.38
CA SER A 35 11.48 42.05 -24.07
C SER A 35 12.41 40.91 -24.48
N GLN A 36 12.35 39.78 -23.77
CA GLN A 36 12.87 38.52 -24.31
C GLN A 36 11.86 38.00 -25.33
N ASN A 37 12.26 37.96 -26.60
CA ASN A 37 11.55 37.22 -27.64
C ASN A 37 11.45 35.74 -27.22
N PRO A 38 10.25 35.14 -27.15
CA PRO A 38 10.16 33.69 -27.05
C PRO A 38 10.44 33.11 -28.43
N SER A 39 11.72 32.84 -28.72
CA SER A 39 12.06 31.84 -29.72
C SER A 39 11.44 30.52 -29.26
N THR A 40 10.39 30.08 -29.94
CA THR A 40 9.79 28.76 -29.79
C THR A 40 10.78 27.70 -30.24
N ALA A 41 11.68 27.31 -29.33
CA ALA A 41 12.41 26.06 -29.46
C ALA A 41 11.37 24.93 -29.40
N PRO A 42 11.39 23.95 -30.32
CA PRO A 42 10.53 22.79 -30.18
C PRO A 42 10.88 22.10 -28.85
N PRO A 43 9.90 21.51 -28.13
CA PRO A 43 10.24 20.73 -26.95
C PRO A 43 11.16 19.62 -27.41
N ARG A 44 12.40 19.61 -26.91
CA ARG A 44 13.29 18.46 -27.04
C ARG A 44 12.58 17.33 -26.29
N SER A 45 11.81 16.53 -27.03
CA SER A 45 11.43 15.22 -26.57
C SER A 45 12.77 14.54 -26.25
N SER A 46 12.97 14.24 -24.97
CA SER A 46 13.95 13.25 -24.59
C SER A 46 13.46 11.94 -25.21
N SER A 47 13.76 11.72 -26.48
CA SER A 47 13.74 10.39 -27.04
C SER A 47 14.84 9.66 -26.29
N ALA A 48 14.46 9.07 -25.15
CA ALA A 48 15.18 7.92 -24.64
C ALA A 48 15.38 7.05 -25.86
N ALA A 49 16.64 6.89 -26.30
CA ALA A 49 16.97 6.02 -27.41
C ALA A 49 16.15 4.74 -27.18
N PRO A 50 15.33 4.30 -28.15
CA PRO A 50 14.52 3.12 -27.94
C PRO A 50 15.51 2.04 -27.53
N ILE A 51 15.38 1.56 -26.29
CA ILE A 51 16.23 0.49 -25.79
C ILE A 51 15.98 -0.64 -26.78
N GLN A 52 16.96 -0.86 -27.65
CA GLN A 52 16.88 -1.85 -28.70
C GLN A 52 17.10 -3.18 -28.01
N CYS A 53 16.06 -3.62 -27.30
CA CYS A 53 16.04 -4.87 -26.60
C CYS A 53 15.96 -5.97 -27.66
N GLY A 54 17.00 -6.80 -27.72
CA GLY A 54 17.01 -7.91 -28.64
C GLY A 54 15.81 -8.84 -28.37
N LEU A 55 15.27 -9.48 -29.42
CA LEU A 55 14.15 -10.44 -29.28
C LEU A 55 14.42 -11.53 -28.24
N ARG A 56 15.71 -11.91 -28.08
CA ARG A 56 16.16 -12.85 -27.05
C ARG A 56 15.92 -12.32 -25.64
N GLU A 57 16.30 -11.06 -25.39
CA GLU A 57 16.13 -10.42 -24.08
C GLU A 57 14.65 -10.27 -23.73
N LEU A 58 13.82 -9.85 -24.69
CA LEU A 58 12.36 -9.78 -24.51
C LEU A 58 11.77 -11.16 -24.18
N ARG A 59 12.21 -12.21 -24.87
CA ARG A 59 11.77 -13.59 -24.56
C ARG A 59 12.18 -14.00 -23.14
N THR A 60 13.43 -13.79 -22.76
CA THR A 60 13.93 -14.09 -21.40
C THR A 60 13.14 -13.31 -20.34
N ARG A 61 12.80 -12.05 -20.61
CA ARG A 61 12.01 -11.23 -19.70
C ARG A 61 10.57 -11.74 -19.55
N ILE A 62 9.93 -12.15 -20.66
CA ILE A 62 8.59 -12.77 -20.63
C ILE A 62 8.62 -14.05 -19.79
N GLU A 63 9.65 -14.88 -19.96
CA GLU A 63 9.82 -16.12 -19.20
C GLU A 63 10.05 -15.86 -17.71
N SER A 64 10.90 -14.87 -17.37
CA SER A 64 11.11 -14.43 -16.00
C SER A 64 9.82 -13.97 -15.34
N VAL A 65 9.04 -13.10 -16.01
CA VAL A 65 7.74 -12.60 -15.50
C VAL A 65 6.74 -13.76 -15.36
N LYS A 66 6.72 -14.73 -16.27
CA LYS A 66 5.89 -15.93 -16.17
C LYS A 66 6.27 -16.77 -14.94
N ASN A 67 7.56 -16.90 -14.63
CA ASN A 67 8.01 -17.59 -13.44
C ASN A 67 7.63 -16.82 -12.17
N THR A 68 7.80 -15.49 -12.15
CA THR A 68 7.33 -14.65 -11.05
C THR A 68 5.82 -14.79 -10.82
N GLN A 69 5.01 -14.80 -11.88
CA GLN A 69 3.57 -15.01 -11.81
C GLN A 69 3.22 -16.34 -11.12
N LYS A 70 3.87 -17.44 -11.53
CA LYS A 70 3.65 -18.76 -10.91
C LYS A 70 4.03 -18.78 -9.42
N ILE A 71 5.14 -18.11 -9.06
CA ILE A 71 5.59 -18.03 -7.67
C ILE A 71 4.57 -17.24 -6.83
N THR A 72 4.13 -16.08 -7.30
CA THR A 72 3.15 -15.25 -6.55
C THR A 72 1.80 -15.94 -6.45
N GLU A 73 1.38 -16.67 -7.48
CA GLU A 73 0.14 -17.46 -7.47
C GLU A 73 0.22 -18.62 -6.46
N ALA A 74 1.33 -19.36 -6.45
CA ALA A 74 1.57 -20.40 -5.45
C ALA A 74 1.60 -19.81 -4.03
N MET A 75 2.29 -18.67 -3.84
CA MET A 75 2.33 -17.98 -2.54
C MET A 75 0.95 -17.48 -2.09
N LYS A 76 0.09 -17.02 -3.01
CA LYS A 76 -1.30 -16.66 -2.74
C LYS A 76 -2.08 -17.86 -2.21
N LEU A 77 -2.00 -19.02 -2.87
CA LEU A 77 -2.68 -20.25 -2.45
C LEU A 77 -2.16 -20.76 -1.11
N VAL A 78 -0.84 -20.74 -0.89
CA VAL A 78 -0.23 -21.11 0.40
C VAL A 78 -0.70 -20.18 1.51
N ALA A 79 -0.76 -18.86 1.26
CA ALA A 79 -1.27 -17.90 2.23
C ALA A 79 -2.75 -18.17 2.54
N ALA A 80 -3.58 -18.40 1.53
CA ALA A 80 -5.00 -18.74 1.69
C ALA A 80 -5.21 -19.99 2.55
N ALA A 81 -4.47 -21.06 2.27
CA ALA A 81 -4.53 -22.29 3.06
C ALA A 81 -4.13 -22.06 4.52
N LYS A 82 -3.11 -21.22 4.78
CA LYS A 82 -2.70 -20.88 6.13
C LYS A 82 -3.71 -19.97 6.85
N VAL A 83 -4.35 -19.03 6.16
CA VAL A 83 -5.46 -18.23 6.72
C VAL A 83 -6.58 -19.15 7.17
N ARG A 84 -6.97 -20.11 6.32
CA ARG A 84 -8.00 -21.09 6.65
C ARG A 84 -7.61 -21.91 7.88
N ARG A 85 -6.38 -22.43 7.95
CA ARG A 85 -5.88 -23.16 9.14
C ARG A 85 -5.93 -22.30 10.40
N ALA A 86 -5.52 -21.03 10.32
CA ALA A 86 -5.57 -20.12 11.45
C ALA A 86 -7.01 -19.85 11.91
N GLN A 87 -7.93 -19.70 10.97
CA GLN A 87 -9.36 -19.54 11.25
C GLN A 87 -9.95 -20.79 11.91
N GLU A 88 -9.62 -21.99 11.41
CA GLU A 88 -10.04 -23.26 12.01
C GLU A 88 -9.52 -23.39 13.45
N ALA A 89 -8.27 -23.00 13.72
CA ALA A 89 -7.72 -22.96 15.08
C ALA A 89 -8.50 -22.03 16.02
N VAL A 90 -8.94 -20.86 15.52
CA VAL A 90 -9.77 -19.93 16.30
C VAL A 90 -11.16 -20.51 16.58
N VAL A 91 -11.78 -21.18 15.59
CA VAL A 91 -13.07 -21.84 15.78
C VAL A 91 -12.96 -22.98 16.80
N ASN A 92 -11.89 -23.78 16.75
CA ASN A 92 -11.65 -24.86 17.70
C ASN A 92 -11.35 -24.36 19.12
N ALA A 93 -10.76 -23.16 19.26
CA ALA A 93 -10.50 -22.55 20.56
C ALA A 93 -11.73 -21.84 21.16
N ARG A 94 -12.78 -21.60 20.37
CA ARG A 94 -13.95 -20.83 20.79
C ARG A 94 -14.69 -21.44 22.00
N PRO A 95 -14.95 -22.76 22.07
CA PRO A 95 -15.62 -23.35 23.23
C PRO A 95 -14.87 -23.13 24.54
N PHE A 96 -13.52 -23.12 24.50
CA PHE A 96 -12.71 -22.81 25.67
C PHE A 96 -12.89 -21.35 26.11
N SER A 97 -12.89 -20.40 25.18
CA SER A 97 -13.08 -18.99 25.53
C SER A 97 -14.49 -18.70 26.05
N GLU A 98 -15.51 -19.36 25.52
CA GLU A 98 -16.91 -19.21 25.96
C GLU A 98 -17.07 -19.73 27.39
N THR A 99 -16.63 -20.97 27.66
CA THR A 99 -16.66 -21.55 29.01
C THR A 99 -15.81 -20.76 30.01
N LEU A 100 -14.66 -20.23 29.61
CA LEU A 100 -13.83 -19.38 30.47
C LEU A 100 -14.55 -18.09 30.86
N VAL A 101 -15.24 -17.44 29.93
CA VAL A 101 -16.02 -16.23 30.20
C VAL A 101 -17.20 -16.54 31.13
N GLU A 102 -17.90 -17.65 30.91
CA GLU A 102 -18.97 -18.11 31.81
C GLU A 102 -18.47 -18.35 33.23
N VAL A 103 -17.34 -19.06 33.39
CA VAL A 103 -16.74 -19.30 34.70
C VAL A 103 -16.34 -17.99 35.37
N LEU A 104 -15.69 -17.08 34.64
CA LEU A 104 -15.31 -15.77 35.18
C LEU A 104 -16.54 -14.94 35.59
N TYR A 105 -17.62 -15.00 34.81
CA TYR A 105 -18.87 -14.32 35.13
C TYR A 105 -19.50 -14.89 36.41
N ASN A 106 -19.62 -16.21 36.52
CA ASN A 106 -20.18 -16.89 37.69
C ASN A 106 -19.37 -16.61 38.96
N ILE A 107 -18.04 -16.62 38.85
CA ILE A 107 -17.15 -16.25 39.96
C ILE A 107 -17.39 -14.78 40.36
N ASN A 108 -17.47 -13.86 39.39
CA ASN A 108 -17.69 -12.46 39.69
C ASN A 108 -19.09 -12.17 40.29
N GLU A 109 -20.12 -12.94 39.91
CA GLU A 109 -21.47 -12.85 40.48
C GLU A 109 -21.52 -13.34 41.94
N GLN A 110 -20.85 -14.47 42.24
CA GLN A 110 -20.78 -14.99 43.61
C GLN A 110 -19.97 -14.10 44.55
N LEU A 111 -18.92 -13.45 44.03
CA LEU A 111 -18.00 -12.64 44.81
C LEU A 111 -18.46 -11.20 45.06
N GLN A 112 -19.64 -10.77 44.59
CA GLN A 112 -20.12 -9.39 44.80
C GLN A 112 -20.24 -8.97 46.29
N THR A 113 -20.20 -9.94 47.21
CA THR A 113 -20.36 -9.71 48.66
C THR A 113 -19.04 -9.74 49.43
N GLU A 114 -17.94 -10.23 48.82
CA GLU A 114 -16.64 -10.38 49.49
C GLU A 114 -15.58 -9.46 48.86
N ASP A 115 -14.88 -8.67 49.68
CA ASP A 115 -13.75 -7.83 49.26
C ASP A 115 -12.53 -8.71 48.92
N ILE A 116 -12.50 -9.29 47.72
CA ILE A 116 -11.36 -10.09 47.25
C ILE A 116 -10.37 -9.22 46.49
N ASP A 117 -9.13 -9.22 46.99
CA ASP A 117 -8.07 -8.35 46.49
C ASP A 117 -7.20 -9.02 45.41
N ILE A 118 -7.60 -8.89 44.14
CA ILE A 118 -6.86 -9.45 42.99
C ILE A 118 -5.87 -8.39 42.45
N PRO A 119 -4.55 -8.64 42.43
CA PRO A 119 -3.56 -7.62 42.05
C PRO A 119 -3.68 -7.13 40.60
N LEU A 120 -4.32 -7.89 39.72
CA LEU A 120 -4.53 -7.53 38.30
C LEU A 120 -5.74 -6.60 38.07
N THR A 121 -6.72 -6.57 38.98
CA THR A 121 -7.92 -5.73 38.86
C THR A 121 -7.79 -4.40 39.61
N LYS A 122 -6.74 -4.23 40.44
CA LYS A 122 -6.43 -2.98 41.13
C LYS A 122 -6.22 -1.83 40.15
N ILE A 123 -7.15 -0.88 40.13
CA ILE A 123 -7.01 0.37 39.37
C ILE A 123 -6.00 1.26 40.11
N ARG A 124 -4.86 1.48 39.47
CA ARG A 124 -3.76 2.32 39.98
C ARG A 124 -3.53 3.51 39.04
N PRO A 125 -3.03 4.66 39.53
CA PRO A 125 -2.68 5.78 38.67
C PRO A 125 -1.64 5.35 37.63
N VAL A 126 -1.87 5.75 36.38
CA VAL A 126 -1.05 5.32 35.24
C VAL A 126 0.26 6.10 35.26
N LYS A 127 1.35 5.44 35.70
CA LYS A 127 2.72 6.00 35.65
C LYS A 127 3.49 5.56 34.40
N LYS A 128 3.31 4.28 34.04
CA LYS A 128 4.02 3.62 32.95
C LYS A 128 3.06 2.72 32.15
N VAL A 129 3.13 2.79 30.83
CA VAL A 129 2.26 2.04 29.91
C VAL A 129 3.07 1.02 29.12
N ALA A 130 2.68 -0.26 29.18
CA ALA A 130 3.23 -1.29 28.31
C ALA A 130 2.44 -1.36 27.00
N LEU A 131 3.09 -1.09 25.87
CA LEU A 131 2.51 -1.17 24.54
C LEU A 131 2.92 -2.49 23.87
N VAL A 132 1.96 -3.39 23.69
CA VAL A 132 2.16 -4.63 22.95
C VAL A 132 1.96 -4.37 21.45
N VAL A 133 3.01 -4.58 20.66
CA VAL A 133 3.00 -4.34 19.21
C VAL A 133 3.12 -5.67 18.48
N CYS A 134 2.00 -6.14 17.93
CA CYS A 134 1.93 -7.40 17.18
C CYS A 134 2.20 -7.18 15.69
N THR A 135 3.37 -7.63 15.22
CA THR A 135 3.81 -7.57 13.82
C THR A 135 3.96 -8.96 13.23
N GLY A 136 4.08 -9.03 11.90
CA GLY A 136 4.34 -10.28 11.20
C GLY A 136 5.79 -10.75 11.31
N ASP A 137 6.00 -12.03 11.05
CA ASP A 137 7.32 -12.65 11.02
C ASP A 137 7.99 -12.55 9.66
N ARG A 138 7.19 -12.53 8.58
CA ARG A 138 7.66 -12.57 7.21
C ARG A 138 7.33 -11.28 6.45
N GLY A 139 8.07 -11.04 5.36
CA GLY A 139 7.82 -9.91 4.45
C GLY A 139 6.72 -10.20 3.42
N LEU A 140 6.65 -9.37 2.36
CA LEU A 140 5.72 -9.54 1.24
C LEU A 140 4.24 -9.63 1.67
N CYS A 141 3.88 -8.92 2.74
CA CYS A 141 2.52 -8.84 3.29
C CYS A 141 1.86 -7.47 3.04
N GLY A 142 2.21 -6.83 1.93
CA GLY A 142 1.79 -5.47 1.61
C GLY A 142 2.20 -4.46 2.70
N GLY A 143 1.26 -3.59 3.09
CA GLY A 143 1.48 -2.53 4.08
C GLY A 143 1.30 -2.95 5.54
N PHE A 144 1.02 -4.22 5.85
CA PHE A 144 0.63 -4.67 7.20
C PHE A 144 1.60 -4.22 8.31
N ASN A 145 2.87 -4.63 8.21
CA ASN A 145 3.88 -4.29 9.22
C ASN A 145 4.10 -2.78 9.33
N ASN A 146 4.13 -2.07 8.20
CA ASN A 146 4.34 -0.63 8.18
C ASN A 146 3.18 0.12 8.86
N ASN A 147 1.94 -0.32 8.66
CA ASN A 147 0.77 0.31 9.26
C ASN A 147 0.75 0.10 10.79
N ILE A 148 1.07 -1.10 11.25
CA ILE A 148 1.17 -1.40 12.69
C ILE A 148 2.25 -0.56 13.35
N ILE A 149 3.43 -0.50 12.73
CA ILE A 149 4.57 0.27 13.24
C ILE A 149 4.23 1.77 13.28
N LYS A 150 3.64 2.33 12.22
CA LYS A 150 3.20 3.74 12.19
C LYS A 150 2.19 4.03 13.30
N LYS A 151 1.24 3.12 13.54
CA LYS A 151 0.24 3.29 14.61
C LYS A 151 0.88 3.19 16.00
N ALA A 152 1.85 2.29 16.18
CA ALA A 152 2.61 2.16 17.42
C ALA A 152 3.42 3.45 17.70
N GLU A 153 4.10 4.00 16.69
CA GLU A 153 4.83 5.27 16.83
C GLU A 153 3.92 6.45 17.13
N ALA A 154 2.75 6.53 16.48
CA ALA A 154 1.75 7.56 16.77
C ALA A 154 1.27 7.47 18.23
N ARG A 155 1.03 6.24 18.73
CA ARG A 155 0.62 6.02 20.13
C ARG A 155 1.75 6.34 21.11
N ILE A 156 3.00 6.00 20.77
CA ILE A 156 4.17 6.37 21.58
C ILE A 156 4.31 7.90 21.66
N ALA A 157 4.14 8.60 20.55
CA ALA A 157 4.18 10.07 20.53
C ALA A 157 3.07 10.68 21.40
N GLU A 158 1.87 10.09 21.39
CA GLU A 158 0.76 10.50 22.25
C GLU A 158 1.08 10.29 23.75
N LEU A 159 1.62 9.12 24.12
CA LEU A 159 2.02 8.83 25.50
C LEU A 159 3.11 9.79 26.00
N LYS A 160 4.07 10.14 25.14
CA LYS A 160 5.09 11.15 25.44
C LYS A 160 4.48 12.53 25.68
N LYS A 161 3.48 12.95 24.89
CA LYS A 161 2.79 14.23 25.09
C LYS A 161 2.05 14.29 26.43
N LEU A 162 1.53 13.15 26.89
CA LEU A 162 0.89 13.03 28.19
C LEU A 162 1.89 12.95 29.36
N GLY A 163 3.19 12.94 29.09
CA GLY A 163 4.24 12.82 30.12
C GLY A 163 4.31 11.43 30.77
N LEU A 164 3.73 10.40 30.12
CA LEU A 164 3.72 9.04 30.63
C LEU A 164 4.96 8.26 30.16
N GLU A 165 5.53 7.45 31.04
CA GLU A 165 6.54 6.48 30.64
C GLU A 165 5.91 5.36 29.80
N TYR A 166 6.65 4.82 28.83
CA TYR A 166 6.17 3.71 28.03
C TYR A 166 7.25 2.64 27.86
N THR A 167 6.80 1.41 27.61
CA THR A 167 7.69 0.31 27.22
C THR A 167 7.03 -0.54 26.16
N VAL A 168 7.79 -0.97 25.16
CA VAL A 168 7.27 -1.75 24.05
C VAL A 168 7.51 -3.23 24.30
N ILE A 169 6.50 -4.05 24.05
CA ILE A 169 6.63 -5.50 23.95
C ILE A 169 6.38 -5.84 22.48
N SER A 170 7.44 -6.21 21.77
CA SER A 170 7.35 -6.51 20.35
C SER A 170 7.04 -7.98 20.13
N VAL A 171 5.99 -8.27 19.37
CA VAL A 171 5.64 -9.62 18.93
C VAL A 171 5.89 -9.71 17.44
N GLY A 172 6.69 -10.68 17.03
CA GLY A 172 7.03 -10.96 15.63
C GLY A 172 8.40 -10.44 15.18
N LYS A 173 9.03 -11.16 14.25
CA LYS A 173 10.42 -10.91 13.80
C LYS A 173 10.61 -9.54 13.15
N LYS A 174 9.62 -9.02 12.40
CA LYS A 174 9.74 -7.71 11.73
C LYS A 174 9.68 -6.54 12.71
N GLY A 175 8.80 -6.61 13.70
CA GLY A 175 8.76 -5.66 14.81
C GLY A 175 10.03 -5.70 15.64
N ASN A 176 10.49 -6.88 16.02
CA ASN A 176 11.75 -7.04 16.77
C ASN A 176 12.92 -6.40 16.02
N SER A 177 13.07 -6.70 14.71
CA SER A 177 14.10 -6.10 13.87
C SER A 177 13.97 -4.57 13.75
N TYR A 178 12.75 -4.04 13.80
CA TYR A 178 12.48 -2.60 13.71
C TYR A 178 12.87 -1.85 14.98
N PHE A 179 12.48 -2.38 16.14
CA PHE A 179 12.72 -1.76 17.44
C PHE A 179 14.16 -1.94 17.92
N ILE A 180 14.81 -3.07 17.63
CA ILE A 180 16.24 -3.29 17.95
C ILE A 180 17.14 -2.24 17.27
N ARG A 181 16.79 -1.81 16.04
CA ARG A 181 17.52 -0.76 15.31
C ARG A 181 17.35 0.64 15.94
N ARG A 182 16.44 0.80 16.91
CA ARG A 182 16.08 2.08 17.54
C ARG A 182 16.21 1.97 19.06
N PRO A 183 17.44 2.09 19.60
CA PRO A 183 17.70 1.87 21.02
C PRO A 183 17.02 2.90 21.94
N TYR A 184 16.56 4.04 21.40
CA TYR A 184 15.80 5.04 22.14
C TYR A 184 14.36 4.61 22.49
N ILE A 185 13.89 3.47 21.98
CA ILE A 185 12.60 2.88 22.33
C ILE A 185 12.89 1.71 23.29
N PRO A 186 12.51 1.79 24.57
CA PRO A 186 12.71 0.70 25.50
C PRO A 186 11.84 -0.50 25.12
N VAL A 187 12.46 -1.68 24.97
CA VAL A 187 11.81 -2.95 24.66
C VAL A 187 12.02 -3.92 25.82
N ASP A 188 10.94 -4.34 26.49
CA ASP A 188 11.03 -5.25 27.65
C ASP A 188 11.09 -6.73 27.24
N ARG A 189 10.26 -7.12 26.26
CA ARG A 189 10.15 -8.52 25.81
C ARG A 189 9.89 -8.58 24.31
N ALA A 190 10.52 -9.57 23.68
CA ALA A 190 10.36 -9.89 22.28
C ALA A 190 9.79 -11.31 22.16
N LEU A 191 8.56 -11.43 21.66
CA LEU A 191 7.89 -12.71 21.43
C LEU A 191 7.89 -13.06 19.93
N GLN A 192 7.75 -14.34 19.61
CA GLN A 192 7.57 -14.82 18.24
C GLN A 192 6.11 -15.25 18.04
N GLU A 193 5.63 -15.11 16.79
CA GLU A 193 4.30 -15.46 16.29
C GLU A 193 3.21 -14.36 16.36
N SER A 194 2.87 -13.85 15.18
CA SER A 194 1.56 -13.23 14.90
C SER A 194 1.08 -13.77 13.56
N LEU A 195 0.13 -14.71 13.58
CA LEU A 195 -0.15 -15.52 12.40
C LEU A 195 -1.36 -15.05 11.57
N ALA A 196 -2.47 -14.67 12.19
CA ALA A 196 -3.72 -14.56 11.44
C ALA A 196 -3.77 -13.36 10.47
N SER A 197 -3.60 -12.14 10.97
CA SER A 197 -3.79 -10.92 10.16
C SER A 197 -2.69 -10.69 9.11
N GLU A 198 -1.48 -11.18 9.35
CA GLU A 198 -0.36 -11.12 8.41
C GLU A 198 -0.65 -11.94 7.14
N LEU A 199 -1.21 -13.13 7.30
CA LEU A 199 -1.44 -14.07 6.21
C LEU A 199 -2.51 -13.57 5.24
N ALA A 200 -3.56 -12.93 5.76
CA ALA A 200 -4.58 -12.30 4.92
C ALA A 200 -4.00 -11.14 4.09
N ALA A 201 -3.22 -10.26 4.72
CA ALA A 201 -2.56 -9.16 4.01
C ALA A 201 -1.55 -9.67 2.96
N ARG A 202 -0.86 -10.77 3.23
CA ARG A 202 -0.01 -11.46 2.24
C ARG A 202 -0.82 -12.02 1.08
N MET A 203 -1.94 -12.67 1.35
CA MET A 203 -2.79 -13.21 0.29
C MET A 203 -3.24 -12.12 -0.68
N SER A 204 -3.69 -10.96 -0.16
CA SER A 204 -4.07 -9.82 -0.99
C SER A 204 -2.88 -9.23 -1.75
N ALA A 205 -1.72 -9.07 -1.10
CA ALA A 205 -0.51 -8.59 -1.74
C ALA A 205 -0.04 -9.50 -2.89
N MET A 206 -0.14 -10.82 -2.71
CA MET A 206 0.21 -11.81 -3.74
C MET A 206 -0.81 -11.86 -4.87
N SER A 207 -2.11 -11.63 -4.60
CA SER A 207 -3.11 -11.48 -5.65
C SER A 207 -2.78 -10.30 -6.56
N ASN A 208 -2.60 -9.11 -5.97
CA ASN A 208 -2.25 -7.91 -6.73
C ASN A 208 -0.93 -8.10 -7.50
N ALA A 209 0.07 -8.76 -6.92
CA ALA A 209 1.32 -9.07 -7.62
C ALA A 209 1.13 -10.02 -8.82
N THR A 210 0.22 -11.01 -8.70
CA THR A 210 -0.09 -11.96 -9.78
C THR A 210 -0.83 -11.26 -10.91
N ASP A 211 -1.76 -10.37 -10.58
CA ASP A 211 -2.52 -9.58 -11.56
C ASP A 211 -1.58 -8.62 -12.32
N ASN A 212 -0.71 -7.91 -11.59
CA ASN A 212 0.33 -7.05 -12.16
C ASN A 212 1.29 -7.83 -13.09
N ALA A 213 1.69 -9.05 -12.69
CA ALA A 213 2.54 -9.90 -13.51
C ALA A 213 1.82 -10.38 -14.79
N THR A 214 0.52 -10.62 -14.71
CA THR A 214 -0.31 -11.00 -15.86
C THR A 214 -0.41 -9.87 -16.87
N GLU A 215 -0.65 -8.66 -16.40
CA GLU A 215 -0.68 -7.46 -17.24
C GLU A 215 0.69 -7.21 -17.90
N LEU A 216 1.77 -7.26 -17.12
CA LEU A 216 3.13 -7.07 -17.62
C LEU A 216 3.49 -8.12 -18.68
N LYS A 217 3.14 -9.39 -18.46
CA LYS A 217 3.34 -10.47 -19.43
C LYS A 217 2.61 -10.18 -20.74
N LYS A 218 1.36 -9.70 -20.68
CA LYS A 218 0.57 -9.33 -21.87
C LYS A 218 1.24 -8.20 -22.64
N ASN A 219 1.65 -7.14 -21.96
CA ASN A 219 2.32 -5.99 -22.57
C ASN A 219 3.65 -6.39 -23.22
N LEU A 220 4.49 -7.17 -22.52
CA LEU A 220 5.74 -7.67 -23.08
C LEU A 220 5.52 -8.59 -24.30
N SER A 221 4.45 -9.37 -24.31
CA SER A 221 4.11 -10.23 -25.47
C SER A 221 3.72 -9.41 -26.69
N THR A 222 2.98 -8.32 -26.51
CA THR A 222 2.64 -7.39 -27.60
C THR A 222 3.90 -6.72 -28.16
N VAL A 223 4.78 -6.24 -27.28
CA VAL A 223 6.07 -5.64 -27.68
C VAL A 223 6.92 -6.66 -28.43
N TYR A 224 7.08 -7.88 -27.90
CA TYR A 224 7.83 -8.94 -28.56
C TYR A 224 7.30 -9.28 -29.95
N ASN A 225 5.97 -9.36 -30.13
CA ASN A 225 5.39 -9.65 -31.44
C ASN A 225 5.62 -8.50 -32.44
N ARG A 226 5.50 -7.25 -31.98
CA ARG A 226 5.78 -6.06 -32.80
C ARG A 226 7.24 -6.02 -33.25
N GLU A 227 8.19 -6.17 -32.33
CA GLU A 227 9.62 -6.19 -32.64
C GLU A 227 9.99 -7.40 -33.52
N ARG A 228 9.35 -8.55 -33.31
CA ARG A 228 9.57 -9.74 -34.13
C ARG A 228 9.14 -9.51 -35.57
N GLN A 229 7.97 -8.91 -35.77
CA GLN A 229 7.47 -8.55 -37.10
C GLN A 229 8.39 -7.52 -37.76
N ALA A 230 8.78 -6.46 -37.05
CA ALA A 230 9.69 -5.44 -37.56
C ALA A 230 11.04 -6.03 -37.99
N LYS A 231 11.60 -6.97 -37.21
CA LYS A 231 12.84 -7.67 -37.56
C LYS A 231 12.69 -8.53 -38.82
N ILE A 232 11.61 -9.32 -38.92
CA ILE A 232 11.34 -10.15 -40.10
C ILE A 232 11.15 -9.28 -41.35
N THR A 233 10.38 -8.20 -41.25
CA THR A 233 10.18 -7.30 -42.40
C THR A 233 11.48 -6.60 -42.80
N GLY A 234 12.32 -6.22 -41.85
CA GLY A 234 13.64 -5.65 -42.12
C GLY A 234 14.54 -6.63 -42.88
N GLU A 235 14.64 -7.88 -42.38
CA GLU A 235 15.40 -8.94 -43.04
C GLU A 235 14.91 -9.23 -44.47
N ILE A 236 13.58 -9.27 -44.69
CA ILE A 236 13.01 -9.46 -46.03
C ILE A 236 13.35 -8.29 -46.95
N LEU A 237 13.25 -7.05 -46.47
CA LEU A 237 13.59 -5.86 -47.26
C LEU A 237 15.07 -5.82 -47.63
N GLU A 238 15.96 -6.22 -46.71
CA GLU A 238 17.41 -6.35 -46.97
C GLU A 238 17.70 -7.40 -48.06
N ILE A 239 17.01 -8.56 -48.01
CA ILE A 239 17.16 -9.61 -49.04
C ILE A 239 16.69 -9.12 -50.41
N VAL A 240 15.51 -8.47 -50.47
CA VAL A 240 14.96 -7.95 -51.73
C VAL A 240 15.83 -6.84 -52.31
N ALA A 241 16.32 -5.92 -51.47
CA ALA A 241 17.22 -4.85 -51.89
C ALA A 241 18.55 -5.42 -52.41
N GLY A 242 19.12 -6.43 -51.74
CA GLY A 242 20.33 -7.11 -52.18
C GLY A 242 20.16 -7.87 -53.51
N ALA A 243 19.01 -8.52 -53.72
CA ALA A 243 18.71 -9.21 -54.96
C ALA A 243 18.59 -8.23 -56.15
N ASN A 244 17.95 -7.08 -55.95
CA ASN A 244 17.82 -6.05 -56.99
C ASN A 244 19.15 -5.36 -57.33
N ALA A 245 20.10 -5.28 -56.40
CA ALA A 245 21.41 -4.68 -56.63
C ALA A 245 22.34 -5.53 -57.52
N LEU A 246 21.97 -6.79 -57.81
CA LEU A 246 22.71 -7.71 -58.67
C LEU A 246 22.23 -7.71 -60.13
N GLN A 247 21.19 -6.94 -60.46
CA GLN A 247 20.69 -6.71 -61.83
C GLN A 247 21.27 -5.42 -62.40
#